data_AF-A0A7R6XLV8-F1
#
_entry.id   AF-A0A7R6XLV8-F1
#
_cell.length_a   1.000
_cell.length_b   1.000
_cell.length_c   1.000
_cell.angle_alpha   90.00
_cell.angle_beta   90.00
_cell.angle_gamma   90.00
#
_symmetry.space_group_name_H-M   'P 1'
#
loop_
_entity.id
_entity.type
_entity.pdbx_description
1 polymer ?
#
loop_
_entity_poly.entity_id
_entity_poly.type
_entity_poly.pdbx_seq_one_letter_code
_entity_poly.pdbx_strand_id
1 'polypeptide(L)'
;MTPVFEWLDTFSEEVVNGFARRPDPDSSISKALFMDRMAQARNEDEGPTLETIFCYLAASHGLHAAAEKARGLNDHEWAQELHELGQIYANYAVGDLGKVVDKSLALSAAAEATDGTVH
;
A
#
# COMPACT_ATOMS: atom_id res chain seq x y z
N MET A 1 -6.06 -2.13 -20.71
CA MET A 1 -5.75 -2.06 -19.27
C MET A 1 -4.92 -0.80 -19.05
N THR A 2 -5.21 0.02 -18.05
CA THR A 2 -4.48 1.28 -17.79
C THR A 2 -3.11 0.95 -17.17
N PRO A 3 -2.02 1.70 -17.46
CA PRO A 3 -0.66 1.39 -16.98
C PRO A 3 -0.54 1.18 -15.46
N VAL A 4 -1.38 1.86 -14.68
CA VAL A 4 -1.44 1.71 -13.21
C VAL A 4 -1.87 0.31 -12.77
N PHE A 5 -2.83 -0.30 -13.47
CA PHE A 5 -3.30 -1.65 -13.13
C PHE A 5 -2.27 -2.72 -13.47
N GLU A 6 -1.58 -2.57 -14.61
CA GLU A 6 -0.49 -3.48 -15.02
C GLU A 6 0.70 -3.42 -14.05
N TRP A 7 1.05 -2.23 -13.58
CA TRP A 7 2.08 -2.06 -12.55
C TRP A 7 1.66 -2.70 -11.22
N LEU A 8 0.41 -2.52 -10.78
CA LEU A 8 -0.11 -3.10 -9.55
C LEU A 8 -0.06 -4.63 -9.57
N ASP A 9 -0.47 -5.23 -10.68
CA ASP A 9 -0.42 -6.68 -10.88
C ASP A 9 1.03 -7.19 -10.83
N THR A 10 1.94 -6.52 -11.54
CA THR A 10 3.37 -6.90 -11.57
C THR A 10 4.00 -6.85 -10.17
N PHE A 11 3.83 -5.76 -9.43
CA PHE A 11 4.38 -5.62 -8.08
C PHE A 11 3.75 -6.62 -7.10
N SER A 12 2.43 -6.85 -7.22
CA SER A 12 1.74 -7.86 -6.43
C SER A 12 2.32 -9.25 -6.67
N GLU A 13 2.58 -9.63 -7.92
CA GLU A 13 3.20 -10.91 -8.26
C GLU A 13 4.60 -11.07 -7.67
N GLU A 14 5.41 -10.01 -7.67
CA GLU A 14 6.74 -10.01 -7.03
C GLU A 14 6.64 -10.26 -5.53
N VAL A 15 5.73 -9.58 -4.84
CA VAL A 15 5.46 -9.81 -3.41
C VAL A 15 5.03 -11.26 -3.17
N VAL A 16 4.09 -11.78 -3.96
CA VAL A 16 3.66 -13.17 -3.85
C VAL A 16 4.84 -14.13 -4.02
N ASN A 17 5.66 -13.94 -5.04
CA ASN A 17 6.79 -14.83 -5.32
C ASN A 17 7.88 -14.75 -4.24
N GLY A 18 8.11 -13.57 -3.67
CA GLY A 18 9.09 -13.35 -2.60
C GLY A 18 8.66 -13.89 -1.24
N PHE A 19 7.36 -13.88 -0.93
CA PHE A 19 6.84 -14.17 0.41
C PHE A 19 5.99 -15.45 0.52
N ALA A 20 5.59 -16.09 -0.59
CA ALA A 20 4.83 -17.34 -0.56
C ALA A 20 5.55 -18.52 0.11
N ARG A 21 6.87 -18.41 0.31
CA ARG A 21 7.66 -19.24 1.21
C ARG A 21 8.32 -18.31 2.21
N ARG A 22 8.49 -18.75 3.46
CA ARG A 22 9.18 -17.97 4.49
C ARG A 22 10.53 -17.50 3.90
N PRO A 23 10.75 -16.18 3.76
CA PRO A 23 11.96 -15.69 3.12
C PRO A 23 13.18 -16.17 3.88
N ASP A 24 14.25 -16.52 3.17
CA ASP A 24 15.58 -16.58 3.76
C ASP A 24 15.88 -15.19 4.35
N PRO A 25 16.29 -15.04 5.62
CA PRO A 25 16.63 -13.75 6.21
C PRO A 25 17.72 -12.97 5.44
N ASP A 26 18.47 -13.63 4.55
CA ASP A 26 19.44 -13.00 3.65
C ASP A 26 18.88 -12.68 2.24
N SER A 27 17.59 -12.95 2.00
CA SER A 27 16.89 -12.56 0.77
C SER A 27 16.79 -11.04 0.65
N SER A 28 17.33 -10.52 -0.44
CA SER A 28 17.31 -9.09 -0.80
C SER A 28 15.91 -8.49 -0.91
N ILE A 29 14.89 -9.31 -1.18
CA ILE A 29 13.50 -8.85 -1.40
C ILE A 29 12.84 -8.41 -0.09
N SER A 30 13.04 -9.13 1.01
CA SER A 30 12.42 -8.80 2.31
C SER A 30 13.06 -7.58 2.97
N LYS A 31 14.38 -7.42 2.82
CA LYS A 31 15.09 -6.20 3.28
C LYS A 31 14.73 -4.98 2.45
N ALA A 32 14.60 -5.11 1.12
CA ALA A 32 14.25 -3.99 0.25
C ALA A 32 12.85 -3.46 0.56
N LEU A 33 11.83 -4.33 0.60
CA LEU A 33 10.45 -3.89 0.86
C LEU A 33 10.26 -3.28 2.26
N PHE A 34 10.98 -3.79 3.27
CA PHE A 34 10.87 -3.29 4.65
C PHE A 34 11.64 -1.98 4.87
N MET A 35 12.85 -1.85 4.30
CA MET A 35 13.67 -0.64 4.46
C MET A 35 13.16 0.53 3.62
N ASP A 36 12.68 0.28 2.40
CA ASP A 36 12.14 1.32 1.52
C ASP A 36 10.84 1.92 2.09
N ARG A 37 10.04 1.09 2.77
CA ARG A 37 8.85 1.50 3.53
C ARG A 37 9.15 2.38 4.74
N MET A 38 10.20 2.06 5.49
CA MET A 38 10.65 2.87 6.64
C MET A 38 11.24 4.21 6.18
N ALA A 39 11.80 4.27 4.98
CA ALA A 39 12.29 5.50 4.37
C ALA A 39 11.15 6.41 3.90
N GLN A 40 10.09 5.86 3.27
CA GLN A 40 8.92 6.63 2.85
C GLN A 40 8.10 7.18 4.04
N ALA A 41 7.97 6.43 5.13
CA ALA A 41 7.30 6.90 6.34
C ALA A 41 8.03 8.06 7.04
N ARG A 42 9.33 8.27 6.75
CA ARG A 42 10.15 9.35 7.34
C ARG A 42 10.07 10.69 6.60
N ASN A 43 9.51 10.74 5.40
CA ASN A 43 9.32 11.99 4.65
C ASN A 43 7.91 12.56 4.93
N GLU A 44 7.66 12.93 6.19
CA GLU A 44 6.38 13.48 6.67
C GLU A 44 6.02 14.86 6.07
N ASP A 45 6.95 15.53 5.37
CA ASP A 45 6.79 16.91 4.88
C ASP A 45 5.90 17.07 3.62
N GLU A 46 5.64 16.01 2.84
CA GLU A 46 4.86 16.13 1.58
C GLU A 46 3.40 15.66 1.69
N GLY A 47 3.02 15.03 2.80
CA GLY A 47 1.72 14.38 2.97
C GLY A 47 1.55 13.14 2.08
N PRO A 48 0.45 12.38 2.24
CA PRO A 48 0.23 11.15 1.48
C PRO A 48 -0.02 11.44 -0.01
N THR A 49 0.76 10.81 -0.89
CA THR A 49 0.56 10.88 -2.34
C THR A 49 -0.32 9.71 -2.81
N LEU A 50 -0.97 9.87 -3.98
CA LEU A 50 -1.68 8.77 -4.63
C LEU A 50 -0.77 7.58 -4.93
N GLU A 51 0.51 7.86 -5.24
CA GLU A 51 1.52 6.83 -5.46
C GLU A 51 1.73 5.97 -4.20
N THR A 52 1.91 6.59 -3.03
CA THR A 52 2.03 5.86 -1.77
C THR A 52 0.79 5.02 -1.47
N ILE A 53 -0.41 5.54 -1.76
CA ILE A 53 -1.66 4.79 -1.62
C ILE A 53 -1.68 3.56 -2.54
N PHE A 54 -1.27 3.70 -3.80
CA PHE A 54 -1.17 2.56 -4.71
C PHE A 54 -0.13 1.54 -4.27
N CYS A 55 1.00 1.97 -3.72
CA CYS A 55 1.99 1.08 -3.12
C CYS A 55 1.42 0.31 -1.93
N TYR A 56 0.60 0.94 -1.06
CA TYR A 56 -0.09 0.24 0.03
C TYR A 56 -1.05 -0.83 -0.49
N LEU A 57 -1.86 -0.50 -1.49
CA LEU A 57 -2.84 -1.41 -2.08
C LEU A 57 -2.18 -2.60 -2.78
N ALA A 58 -1.15 -2.35 -3.58
CA ALA A 58 -0.42 -3.40 -4.30
C ALA A 58 0.23 -4.40 -3.34
N ALA A 59 0.90 -3.91 -2.29
CA ALA A 59 1.48 -4.77 -1.27
C ALA A 59 0.43 -5.52 -0.44
N SER A 60 -0.70 -4.89 -0.08
CA SER A 60 -1.80 -5.58 0.61
C SER A 60 -2.34 -6.75 -0.22
N HIS A 61 -2.57 -6.50 -1.52
CA HIS A 61 -3.02 -7.52 -2.45
C HIS A 61 -2.02 -8.68 -2.57
N GLY A 62 -0.73 -8.36 -2.79
CA GLY A 62 0.33 -9.37 -2.88
C GLY A 62 0.49 -10.20 -1.61
N LEU A 63 0.37 -9.58 -0.43
CA LEU A 63 0.47 -10.28 0.86
C LEU A 63 -0.71 -11.22 1.11
N HIS A 64 -1.94 -10.85 0.72
CA HIS A 64 -3.09 -11.74 0.81
C HIS A 64 -2.93 -12.96 -0.12
N ALA A 65 -2.48 -12.76 -1.35
CA ALA A 65 -2.22 -13.87 -2.26
C ALA A 65 -1.03 -14.74 -1.80
N ALA A 66 0.00 -14.15 -1.17
CA ALA A 66 1.08 -14.90 -0.54
C ALA A 66 0.55 -15.76 0.63
N ALA A 67 -0.35 -15.21 1.44
CA ALA A 67 -1.00 -15.93 2.53
C ALA A 67 -1.80 -17.14 2.01
N GLU A 68 -2.54 -17.00 0.92
CA GLU A 68 -3.25 -18.11 0.27
C GLU A 68 -2.29 -19.20 -0.22
N LYS A 69 -1.16 -18.83 -0.84
CA LYS A 69 -0.13 -19.79 -1.24
C LYS A 69 0.47 -20.52 -0.03
N ALA A 70 0.78 -19.80 1.05
CA ALA A 70 1.30 -20.40 2.28
C ALA A 70 0.32 -21.40 2.90
N ARG A 71 -0.99 -21.10 2.92
CA ARG A 71 -2.03 -22.06 3.34
C ARG A 71 -2.03 -23.32 2.48
N GLY A 72 -1.87 -23.18 1.16
CA GLY A 72 -1.78 -24.31 0.22
C GLY A 72 -0.55 -25.20 0.46
N LEU A 73 0.48 -24.67 1.13
CA LEU A 73 1.68 -25.40 1.56
C LEU A 73 1.57 -25.96 2.99
N ASN A 74 0.41 -25.82 3.64
CA ASN A 74 0.14 -26.15 5.05
C ASN A 74 0.98 -25.35 6.06
N ASP A 75 1.45 -24.15 5.68
CA ASP A 75 2.16 -23.23 6.58
C ASP A 75 1.18 -22.19 7.14
N HIS A 76 0.37 -22.61 8.12
CA HIS A 76 -0.74 -21.82 8.64
C HIS A 76 -0.29 -20.61 9.47
N GLU A 77 0.81 -20.74 10.21
CA GLU A 77 1.38 -19.65 11.01
C GLU A 77 1.88 -18.52 10.09
N TRP A 78 2.68 -18.87 9.07
CA TRP A 78 3.17 -17.89 8.11
C TRP A 78 2.05 -17.26 7.29
N ALA A 79 1.05 -18.05 6.89
CA ALA A 79 -0.13 -17.52 6.23
C ALA A 79 -0.89 -16.50 7.08
N GLN A 80 -0.94 -16.70 8.41
CA GLN A 80 -1.57 -15.74 9.31
C GLN A 80 -0.76 -14.45 9.40
N GLU A 81 0.57 -14.54 9.58
CA GLU A 81 1.45 -13.37 9.61
C GLU A 81 1.33 -12.52 8.33
N LEU A 82 1.34 -13.16 7.16
CA LEU A 82 1.16 -12.49 5.86
C LEU A 82 -0.21 -11.82 5.72
N HIS A 83 -1.26 -12.48 6.22
CA HIS A 83 -2.62 -11.93 6.17
C HIS A 83 -2.74 -10.69 7.05
N GLU A 84 -2.24 -10.75 8.29
CA GLU A 84 -2.23 -9.61 9.22
C GLU A 84 -1.43 -8.44 8.65
N LEU A 85 -0.27 -8.71 8.04
CA LEU A 85 0.52 -7.67 7.38
C LEU A 85 -0.23 -7.05 6.19
N GLY A 86 -0.92 -7.87 5.38
CA GLY A 86 -1.78 -7.40 4.29
C GLY A 86 -2.88 -6.46 4.77
N GLN A 87 -3.50 -6.75 5.91
CA GLN A 87 -4.52 -5.89 6.54
C GLN A 87 -3.94 -4.55 7.01
N ILE A 88 -2.75 -4.55 7.64
CA ILE A 88 -2.09 -3.32 8.07
C ILE A 88 -1.89 -2.37 6.88
N TYR A 89 -1.43 -2.91 5.75
CA TYR A 89 -1.19 -2.14 4.55
C TYR A 89 -2.49 -1.57 3.95
N ALA A 90 -3.58 -2.35 3.95
CA ALA A 90 -4.89 -1.85 3.55
C ALA A 90 -5.36 -0.69 4.43
N ASN A 91 -5.15 -0.79 5.74
CA ASN A 91 -5.53 0.27 6.68
C ASN A 91 -4.73 1.56 6.45
N TYR A 92 -3.44 1.47 6.12
CA TYR A 92 -2.66 2.64 5.71
C TYR A 92 -3.20 3.29 4.44
N ALA A 93 -3.52 2.48 3.41
CA ALA A 93 -4.13 3.01 2.19
C ALA A 93 -5.44 3.77 2.46
N VAL A 94 -6.31 3.21 3.31
CA VAL A 94 -7.58 3.85 3.70
C VAL A 94 -7.35 5.15 4.45
N GLY A 95 -6.44 5.15 5.43
CA GLY A 95 -6.13 6.34 6.22
C GLY A 95 -5.58 7.48 5.36
N ASP A 96 -4.69 7.16 4.43
CA ASP A 96 -4.10 8.15 3.53
C ASP A 96 -5.07 8.63 2.45
N LEU A 97 -5.94 7.76 1.95
CA LEU A 97 -7.04 8.17 1.06
C LEU A 97 -7.99 9.15 1.76
N GLY A 98 -8.31 8.91 3.04
CA GLY A 98 -9.12 9.83 3.85
C GLY A 98 -8.52 11.23 3.90
N LYS A 99 -7.22 11.34 4.18
CA LYS A 99 -6.50 12.63 4.20
C LYS A 99 -6.52 13.33 2.83
N VAL A 100 -6.38 12.58 1.73
CA VAL A 100 -6.44 13.14 0.37
C VAL A 100 -7.85 13.70 0.07
N VAL A 101 -8.89 12.97 0.44
CA VAL A 101 -10.29 13.41 0.29
C VAL A 101 -10.55 14.68 1.11
N ASP A 102 -10.14 14.69 2.39
CA ASP A 102 -10.31 15.85 3.27
C ASP A 102 -9.62 17.10 2.70
N LYS A 103 -8.40 16.96 2.16
CA LYS A 103 -7.68 18.05 1.49
C LYS A 103 -8.43 18.55 0.24
N SER A 104 -8.96 17.64 -0.57
CA SER A 104 -9.73 18.00 -1.77
C SER A 104 -11.03 18.74 -1.43
N LEU A 105 -11.71 18.33 -0.37
CA LEU A 105 -12.93 19.00 0.12
C LEU A 105 -12.63 20.40 0.66
N ALA A 106 -11.55 20.55 1.44
CA ALA A 106 -11.12 21.85 1.96
C ALA A 106 -10.77 22.84 0.83
N LEU A 107 -10.10 22.38 -0.23
CA LEU A 107 -9.79 23.19 -1.41
C LEU A 107 -11.05 23.60 -2.18
N SER A 108 -12.01 22.70 -2.33
CA SER A 108 -13.27 22.99 -3.04
C SER A 108 -14.09 24.04 -2.29
N ALA A 109 -14.20 23.92 -0.97
CA ALA A 109 -14.87 24.91 -0.13
C ALA A 109 -14.20 26.30 -0.18
N ALA A 110 -12.86 26.34 -0.23
CA ALA A 110 -12.12 27.60 -0.37
C ALA A 110 -12.33 28.28 -1.73
N ALA A 111 -12.46 27.49 -2.81
CA ALA A 111 -12.78 28.00 -4.15
C ALA A 111 -14.18 28.62 -4.22
N GLU A 112 -15.19 27.98 -3.62
CA GLU A 112 -16.56 28.52 -3.56
C GLU A 112 -16.64 29.82 -2.74
N ALA A 113 -15.88 29.91 -1.65
CA ALA A 113 -15.82 31.13 -0.83
C ALA A 113 -15.18 32.33 -1.57
N THR A 114 -14.25 32.08 -2.49
CA THR A 114 -13.60 33.14 -3.27
C THR A 114 -14.46 33.62 -4.45
N ASP A 115 -15.28 32.74 -5.04
CA ASP A 115 -16.21 33.10 -6.13
C ASP A 115 -17.44 33.89 -5.62
N GLY A 116 -17.87 33.67 -4.38
CA GLY A 116 -18.97 34.40 -3.74
C GLY A 116 -18.66 35.82 -3.25
N THR A 117 -17.42 36.30 -3.36
CA THR A 117 -16.98 37.61 -2.83
C THR A 117 -16.88 38.69 -3.93
N VAL A 118 -17.39 38.44 -5.14
CA VAL A 118 -17.49 39.44 -6.22
C VAL A 118 -18.95 39.84 -6.43
N HIS A 119 -19.55 40.59 -5.49
CA HIS A 119 -20.76 41.38 -5.73
C HIS A 119 -20.80 42.63 -4.85
#